data_AF-A0AAU9IKN2-F1
#
_entry.id   AF-A0AAU9IKN2-F1
#
_cell.length_a   1.000
_cell.length_b   1.000
_cell.length_c   1.000
_cell.angle_alpha   90.00
_cell.angle_beta   90.00
_cell.angle_gamma   90.00
#
_symmetry.space_group_name_H-M   'P 1'
#
loop_
_entity.id
_entity.type
_entity.pdbx_description
1 polymer ?
#
loop_
_entity_poly.entity_id
_entity_poly.type
_entity_poly.pdbx_seq_one_letter_code
_entity_poly.pdbx_strand_id
1 'polypeptide(L)'
;MIKISLRLLRRFSSSDLYNMETYEKIGKIGTDYDDARNYEAFSMKEFKKHLTPEEWAKVTANDPLFKMPELEDLWDIQDLKPHFYKHLPPYLQRPAMALDERQRAAKRMTLEWAKGEKDLKKKRIAIKSTWRMLTNDECEVFTGLMLVRNPIWALGHDKDVEWAKLRFRTMRKHGLLAKFDESFEYEDIEDDDDDLTSTRLLKLEKDLDEGKPIRGYEPVPNSKHWLEADPDEADPHSIGYAGGYRVWLLLKNKATQKWEFPSATVFGMNSFHQTRINLVENLFGKNLKVHHITPKPFIVDTEAYPEVTERDRPINFDEDVYDLYFNRLKILMPKAKEEDLIKMLQKKYDMKKNLDPLIKKVKGRKIFYFRSIHEKGDIKLVNNDIYDDYAWVPKVKLSKYFDKERYDKFIQVMTRH
;
A
#
# COMPACT_ATOMS: atom_id res chain seq x y z
N MET A 1 8.55 -24.98 -26.40
CA MET A 1 9.84 -24.30 -26.64
C MET A 1 9.84 -23.04 -25.77
N ILE A 2 10.68 -22.96 -24.73
CA ILE A 2 10.61 -21.84 -23.76
C ILE A 2 11.44 -20.67 -24.30
N LYS A 3 10.76 -19.63 -24.80
CA LYS A 3 11.34 -18.37 -25.28
C LYS A 3 12.02 -17.60 -24.14
N ILE A 4 13.31 -17.87 -23.88
CA ILE A 4 14.07 -17.29 -22.75
C ILE A 4 15.05 -16.17 -23.16
N SER A 5 15.55 -16.11 -24.39
CA SER A 5 16.75 -15.30 -24.66
C SER A 5 16.55 -13.77 -24.72
N LEU A 6 15.46 -13.26 -25.31
CA LEU A 6 15.18 -11.81 -25.32
C LEU A 6 14.55 -11.30 -24.00
N ARG A 7 13.99 -12.21 -23.19
CA ARG A 7 13.29 -11.90 -21.93
C ARG A 7 14.24 -11.67 -20.76
N LEU A 8 15.37 -12.38 -20.75
CA LEU A 8 16.44 -12.17 -19.78
C LEU A 8 17.06 -10.79 -19.98
N LEU A 9 17.54 -10.49 -21.20
CA LEU A 9 18.14 -9.20 -21.56
C LEU A 9 17.24 -7.99 -21.24
N ARG A 10 15.93 -8.03 -21.57
CA ARG A 10 15.00 -6.92 -21.25
C ARG A 10 14.67 -6.74 -19.76
N ARG A 11 14.82 -7.79 -18.93
CA ARG A 11 14.68 -7.67 -17.47
C ARG A 11 15.96 -7.11 -16.83
N PHE A 12 17.10 -7.26 -17.51
CA PHE A 12 18.40 -6.72 -17.09
C PHE A 12 18.60 -5.25 -17.49
N SER A 13 17.91 -4.75 -18.52
CA SER A 13 17.98 -3.35 -18.95
C SER A 13 17.13 -2.37 -18.12
N SER A 14 16.19 -2.86 -17.31
CA SER A 14 15.25 -2.03 -16.54
C SER A 14 15.63 -1.86 -15.06
N SER A 15 16.80 -2.36 -14.65
CA SER A 15 17.36 -2.17 -13.31
C SER A 15 18.68 -1.43 -13.44
N ASP A 16 18.91 -0.37 -12.66
CA ASP A 16 20.14 0.45 -12.61
C ASP A 16 21.44 -0.30 -12.22
N LEU A 17 21.45 -1.63 -12.38
CA LEU A 17 22.46 -2.55 -11.87
C LEU A 17 23.61 -2.85 -12.86
N TYR A 18 23.57 -2.36 -14.11
CA TYR A 18 24.57 -2.69 -15.15
C TYR A 18 25.07 -1.48 -15.94
N ASN A 19 26.34 -1.53 -16.35
CA ASN A 19 26.93 -0.63 -17.34
C ASN A 19 26.31 -0.92 -18.72
N MET A 20 25.75 0.10 -19.38
CA MET A 20 25.17 0.00 -20.73
C MET A 20 26.15 -0.59 -21.75
N GLU A 21 27.47 -0.42 -21.56
CA GLU A 21 28.48 -1.04 -22.42
C GLU A 21 28.47 -2.58 -22.37
N THR A 22 28.19 -3.21 -21.21
CA THR A 22 28.12 -4.68 -21.11
C THR A 22 26.89 -5.20 -21.86
N TYR A 23 25.77 -4.46 -21.80
CA TYR A 23 24.56 -4.77 -22.55
C TYR A 23 24.77 -4.62 -24.07
N GLU A 24 25.41 -3.55 -24.50
CA GLU A 24 25.74 -3.33 -25.91
C GLU A 24 26.75 -4.35 -26.46
N LYS A 25 27.74 -4.77 -25.66
CA LYS A 25 28.67 -5.85 -26.04
C LYS A 25 27.95 -7.18 -26.25
N ILE A 26 27.02 -7.54 -25.36
CA ILE A 26 26.23 -8.78 -25.50
C ILE A 26 25.25 -8.67 -26.69
N GLY A 27 24.68 -7.48 -26.92
CA GLY A 27 23.83 -7.22 -28.08
C GLY A 27 24.55 -7.33 -29.43
N LYS A 28 25.81 -6.87 -29.51
CA LYS A 28 26.65 -6.96 -30.73
C LYS A 28 27.13 -8.38 -31.05
N ILE A 29 27.20 -9.28 -30.07
CA ILE A 29 27.57 -10.70 -30.30
C ILE A 29 26.45 -11.45 -31.05
N GLY A 30 25.20 -10.99 -30.94
CA GLY A 30 24.07 -11.60 -31.64
C GLY A 30 23.75 -11.01 -33.02
N THR A 31 24.50 -10.00 -33.50
CA THR A 31 24.24 -9.35 -34.80
C THR A 31 25.03 -9.94 -35.97
N ASP A 32 26.00 -10.83 -35.72
CA ASP A 32 26.79 -11.50 -36.77
C ASP A 32 26.13 -12.78 -37.32
N TYR A 33 24.94 -13.15 -36.84
CA TYR A 33 24.19 -14.30 -37.31
C TYR A 33 22.80 -13.87 -37.80
N ASP A 34 22.62 -13.81 -39.12
CA ASP A 34 21.38 -13.41 -39.82
C ASP A 34 20.13 -14.27 -39.51
N ASP A 35 20.23 -15.29 -38.65
CA ASP A 35 19.10 -16.12 -38.27
C ASP A 35 18.66 -15.82 -36.82
N ALA A 36 17.58 -15.03 -36.70
CA ALA A 36 16.94 -14.68 -35.43
C ALA A 36 16.50 -15.91 -34.59
N ARG A 37 16.54 -17.13 -35.16
CA ARG A 37 16.33 -18.40 -34.45
C ARG A 37 17.49 -18.79 -33.53
N ASN A 38 18.72 -18.30 -33.75
CA ASN A 38 19.88 -18.64 -32.91
C ASN A 38 19.97 -17.85 -31.61
N TYR A 39 19.26 -16.71 -31.49
CA TYR A 39 19.10 -16.09 -30.18
C TYR A 39 18.48 -17.07 -29.19
N GLU A 40 17.66 -18.03 -29.65
CA GLU A 40 17.00 -19.00 -28.79
C GLU A 40 17.96 -20.03 -28.16
N ALA A 41 19.26 -20.05 -28.49
CA ALA A 41 20.22 -21.07 -28.04
C ALA A 41 21.36 -20.53 -27.14
N PHE A 42 21.27 -19.31 -26.61
CA PHE A 42 22.32 -18.76 -25.75
C PHE A 42 22.36 -19.51 -24.40
N SER A 43 23.38 -20.36 -24.21
CA SER A 43 23.50 -21.18 -22.99
C SER A 43 23.92 -20.33 -21.79
N MET A 44 23.52 -20.73 -20.57
CA MET A 44 23.97 -20.04 -19.35
C MET A 44 25.50 -20.08 -19.19
N LYS A 45 26.15 -21.13 -19.72
CA LYS A 45 27.61 -21.23 -19.79
C LYS A 45 28.23 -20.17 -20.70
N GLU A 46 27.63 -19.90 -21.85
CA GLU A 46 28.09 -18.79 -22.71
C GLU A 46 27.83 -17.44 -22.05
N PHE A 47 26.63 -17.23 -21.48
CA PHE A 47 26.33 -16.00 -20.76
C PHE A 47 27.31 -15.70 -19.63
N LYS A 48 27.68 -16.72 -18.83
CA LYS A 48 28.68 -16.60 -17.77
C LYS A 48 30.08 -16.26 -18.30
N LYS A 49 30.47 -16.72 -19.49
CA LYS A 49 31.79 -16.40 -20.08
C LYS A 49 31.93 -14.92 -20.44
N HIS A 50 30.81 -14.22 -20.63
CA HIS A 50 30.79 -12.82 -21.04
C HIS A 50 30.57 -11.83 -19.90
N LEU A 51 30.36 -12.33 -18.67
CA LEU A 51 30.23 -11.51 -17.48
C LEU A 51 31.51 -11.57 -16.66
N THR A 52 31.90 -10.44 -16.08
CA THR A 52 32.95 -10.44 -15.07
C THR A 52 32.49 -11.25 -13.83
N PRO A 53 33.43 -11.81 -13.03
CA PRO A 53 33.08 -12.53 -11.81
C PRO A 53 32.17 -11.73 -10.85
N GLU A 54 32.35 -10.41 -10.76
CA GLU A 54 31.53 -9.52 -9.93
C GLU A 54 30.11 -9.34 -10.48
N GLU A 55 29.95 -9.15 -11.79
CA GLU A 55 28.64 -9.08 -12.43
C GLU A 55 27.89 -10.42 -12.29
N TRP A 56 28.59 -11.55 -12.47
CA TRP A 56 28.03 -12.86 -12.25
C TRP A 56 27.61 -13.10 -10.78
N ALA A 57 28.41 -12.62 -9.83
CA ALA A 57 28.06 -12.65 -8.41
C ALA A 57 26.78 -11.84 -8.13
N LYS A 58 26.60 -10.66 -8.74
CA LYS A 58 25.36 -9.85 -8.62
C LYS A 58 24.14 -10.54 -9.24
N VAL A 59 24.30 -11.19 -10.40
CA VAL A 59 23.23 -11.98 -11.04
C VAL A 59 22.78 -13.12 -10.13
N THR A 60 23.74 -13.89 -9.59
CA THR A 60 23.48 -15.06 -8.75
C THR A 60 23.05 -14.71 -7.32
N ALA A 61 23.36 -13.51 -6.83
CA ALA A 61 22.93 -13.04 -5.52
C ALA A 61 21.41 -12.77 -5.46
N ASN A 62 20.82 -12.28 -6.56
CA ASN A 62 19.46 -11.74 -6.58
C ASN A 62 18.38 -12.71 -7.06
N ASP A 63 18.74 -13.80 -7.75
CA ASP A 63 17.79 -14.82 -8.18
C ASP A 63 18.22 -16.22 -7.66
N PRO A 64 17.46 -16.83 -6.73
CA PRO A 64 17.76 -18.14 -6.18
C PRO A 64 17.96 -19.23 -7.24
N LEU A 65 17.35 -19.06 -8.41
CA LEU A 65 17.44 -20.02 -9.52
C LEU A 65 18.87 -20.13 -10.09
N PHE A 66 19.64 -19.03 -10.10
CA PHE A 66 21.01 -19.00 -10.67
C PHE A 66 22.09 -19.49 -9.71
N LYS A 67 21.76 -19.73 -8.43
CA LYS A 67 22.66 -20.39 -7.48
C LYS A 67 22.83 -21.89 -7.75
N MET A 68 22.24 -22.41 -8.84
CA MET A 68 22.29 -23.81 -9.23
C MET A 68 23.15 -24.06 -10.48
N PRO A 69 24.40 -24.54 -10.33
CA PRO A 69 25.23 -24.96 -11.46
C PRO A 69 24.57 -26.06 -12.31
N GLU A 70 23.68 -26.84 -11.70
CA GLU A 70 23.03 -28.01 -12.31
C GLU A 70 21.86 -27.62 -13.24
N LEU A 71 21.39 -26.37 -13.19
CA LEU A 71 20.38 -25.85 -14.11
C LEU A 71 21.00 -25.29 -15.41
N GLU A 72 22.34 -25.12 -15.47
CA GLU A 72 23.05 -24.70 -16.69
C GLU A 72 22.82 -25.68 -17.87
N ASP A 73 22.55 -26.96 -17.58
CA ASP A 73 22.33 -28.02 -18.58
C ASP A 73 20.83 -28.42 -18.73
N LEU A 74 19.88 -27.55 -18.33
CA LEU A 74 18.42 -27.78 -18.50
C LEU A 74 18.00 -27.94 -19.97
N TRP A 75 18.84 -27.65 -20.94
CA TRP A 75 18.54 -27.71 -22.37
C TRP A 75 18.56 -29.15 -22.92
N ASP A 76 19.24 -30.04 -22.19
CA ASP A 76 19.46 -31.43 -22.59
C ASP A 76 18.39 -32.37 -21.99
N ILE A 77 17.12 -32.10 -22.30
CA ILE A 77 15.95 -32.82 -21.75
C ILE A 77 15.54 -33.99 -22.63
N GLN A 78 15.94 -33.97 -23.90
CA GLN A 78 15.45 -34.95 -24.87
C GLN A 78 16.03 -36.36 -24.67
N ASP A 79 16.73 -36.63 -23.55
CA ASP A 79 17.40 -37.91 -23.31
C ASP A 79 18.32 -38.33 -24.49
N LEU A 80 18.75 -37.35 -25.31
CA LEU A 80 19.51 -37.59 -26.54
C LEU A 80 20.92 -38.08 -26.24
N LYS A 81 21.46 -37.73 -25.06
CA LYS A 81 22.77 -38.22 -24.65
C LYS A 81 22.67 -39.68 -24.20
N PRO A 82 23.51 -40.57 -24.73
CA PRO A 82 23.53 -41.97 -24.32
C PRO A 82 23.81 -42.07 -22.83
N HIS A 83 23.07 -42.95 -22.16
CA HIS A 83 23.22 -43.20 -20.73
C HIS A 83 24.66 -43.61 -20.40
N PHE A 84 25.34 -42.83 -19.56
CA PHE A 84 26.73 -43.08 -19.17
C PHE A 84 26.95 -44.48 -18.56
N TYR A 85 25.91 -45.04 -17.90
CA TYR A 85 26.00 -46.37 -17.31
C TYR A 85 26.21 -47.49 -18.34
N LYS A 86 25.93 -47.28 -19.63
CA LYS A 86 26.15 -48.28 -20.69
C LYS A 86 27.63 -48.63 -20.88
N HIS A 87 28.53 -47.75 -20.43
CA HIS A 87 29.98 -47.95 -20.53
C HIS A 87 30.61 -48.43 -19.21
N LEU A 88 29.81 -48.64 -18.16
CA LEU A 88 30.30 -49.11 -16.86
C LEU A 88 30.35 -50.65 -16.79
N PRO A 89 31.25 -51.22 -15.96
CA PRO A 89 31.26 -52.64 -15.66
C PRO A 89 29.90 -53.15 -15.13
N PRO A 90 29.49 -54.41 -15.43
CA PRO A 90 28.15 -54.93 -15.12
C PRO A 90 27.68 -54.74 -13.67
N TYR A 91 28.60 -54.84 -12.70
CA TYR A 91 28.28 -54.67 -11.27
C TYR A 91 27.96 -53.22 -10.88
N LEU A 92 28.39 -52.22 -11.67
CA LEU A 92 28.07 -50.81 -11.48
C LEU A 92 26.90 -50.33 -12.35
N GLN A 93 26.53 -51.07 -13.40
CA GLN A 93 25.47 -50.66 -14.32
C GLN A 93 24.13 -50.45 -13.61
N ARG A 94 23.71 -51.37 -12.73
CA ARG A 94 22.43 -51.26 -12.02
C ARG A 94 22.39 -50.06 -11.05
N PRO A 95 23.37 -49.87 -10.14
CA PRO A 95 23.43 -48.67 -9.30
C PRO A 95 23.47 -47.36 -10.10
N ALA A 96 24.25 -47.32 -11.19
CA ALA A 96 24.39 -46.13 -12.02
C ALA A 96 23.10 -45.82 -12.82
N MET A 97 22.40 -46.85 -13.30
CA MET A 97 21.09 -46.72 -13.94
C MET A 97 20.05 -46.13 -12.97
N ALA A 98 19.97 -46.66 -11.74
CA ALA A 98 19.06 -46.14 -10.74
C ALA A 98 19.38 -44.68 -10.35
N LEU A 99 20.65 -44.30 -10.32
CA LEU A 99 21.07 -42.92 -10.05
C LEU A 99 20.68 -41.99 -11.22
N ASP A 100 20.92 -42.40 -12.46
CA ASP A 100 20.57 -41.65 -13.67
C ASP A 100 19.04 -41.44 -13.77
N GLU A 101 18.25 -42.48 -13.55
CA GLU A 101 16.78 -42.39 -13.50
C GLU A 101 16.29 -41.38 -12.46
N ARG A 102 16.88 -41.38 -11.25
CA ARG A 102 16.55 -40.42 -10.20
C ARG A 102 16.94 -39.00 -10.60
N GLN A 103 18.12 -38.81 -11.20
CA GLN A 103 18.55 -37.50 -11.69
C GLN A 103 17.59 -36.97 -12.77
N ARG A 104 17.15 -37.83 -13.69
CA ARG A 104 16.15 -37.47 -14.71
C ARG A 104 14.79 -37.15 -14.11
N ALA A 105 14.32 -37.93 -13.13
CA ALA A 105 13.06 -37.67 -12.44
C ALA A 105 13.10 -36.31 -11.71
N ALA A 106 14.18 -36.06 -10.96
CA ALA A 106 14.45 -34.78 -10.29
C ALA A 106 14.49 -33.59 -11.28
N LYS A 107 15.14 -33.78 -12.44
CA LYS A 107 15.21 -32.76 -13.50
C LYS A 107 13.84 -32.50 -14.12
N ARG A 108 13.07 -33.55 -14.46
CA ARG A 108 11.70 -33.45 -14.98
C ARG A 108 10.79 -32.67 -14.04
N MET A 109 10.81 -32.99 -12.75
CA MET A 109 10.06 -32.26 -11.72
C MET A 109 10.40 -30.77 -11.70
N THR A 110 11.70 -30.44 -11.73
CA THR A 110 12.16 -29.04 -11.74
C THR A 110 11.69 -28.29 -12.98
N LEU A 111 11.68 -28.95 -14.13
CA LEU A 111 11.24 -28.38 -15.40
C LEU A 111 9.73 -28.17 -15.48
N GLU A 112 8.95 -29.13 -14.99
CA GLU A 112 7.50 -28.99 -14.89
C GLU A 112 7.13 -27.81 -14.01
N TRP A 113 7.82 -27.65 -12.87
CA TRP A 113 7.67 -26.48 -12.02
C TRP A 113 8.08 -25.19 -12.74
N ALA A 114 9.23 -25.16 -13.42
CA ALA A 114 9.71 -23.98 -14.14
C ALA A 114 8.75 -23.53 -15.25
N LYS A 115 8.05 -24.47 -15.91
CA LYS A 115 7.00 -24.16 -16.89
C LYS A 115 5.82 -23.41 -16.24
N GLY A 116 5.45 -23.75 -15.01
CA GLY A 116 4.33 -23.15 -14.26
C GLY A 116 4.71 -21.96 -13.38
N GLU A 117 6.00 -21.63 -13.26
CA GLU A 117 6.54 -20.66 -12.30
C GLU A 117 5.85 -19.29 -12.38
N LYS A 118 5.62 -18.78 -13.60
CA LYS A 118 5.00 -17.46 -13.80
C LYS A 118 3.57 -17.42 -13.30
N ASP A 119 2.82 -18.49 -13.56
CA ASP A 119 1.44 -18.59 -13.13
C ASP A 119 1.37 -18.79 -11.62
N LEU A 120 2.32 -19.53 -11.05
CA LEU A 120 2.45 -19.67 -9.60
C LEU A 120 2.78 -18.32 -8.94
N LYS A 121 3.77 -17.57 -9.44
CA LYS A 121 4.10 -16.21 -8.95
C LYS A 121 2.88 -15.29 -8.99
N LYS A 122 2.15 -15.29 -10.12
CA LYS A 122 0.89 -14.51 -10.25
C LYS A 122 -0.15 -14.93 -9.22
N LYS A 123 -0.37 -16.25 -9.04
CA LYS A 123 -1.29 -16.79 -8.03
C LYS A 123 -0.88 -16.36 -6.62
N ARG A 124 0.41 -16.43 -6.27
CA ARG A 124 0.92 -16.01 -4.94
C ARG A 124 0.77 -14.51 -4.72
N ILE A 125 1.03 -13.69 -5.73
CA ILE A 125 0.81 -12.23 -5.65
C ILE A 125 -0.68 -11.93 -5.43
N ALA A 126 -1.58 -12.59 -6.18
CA ALA A 126 -3.02 -12.41 -6.04
C ALA A 126 -3.52 -12.80 -4.64
N ILE A 127 -3.05 -13.93 -4.10
CA ILE A 127 -3.37 -14.34 -2.72
C ILE A 127 -2.82 -13.34 -1.70
N LYS A 128 -1.59 -12.87 -1.88
CA LYS A 128 -0.97 -11.90 -0.97
C LYS A 128 -1.66 -10.54 -1.01
N SER A 129 -2.21 -10.13 -2.16
CA SER A 129 -3.01 -8.90 -2.27
C SER A 129 -4.37 -8.97 -1.58
N THR A 130 -4.93 -10.16 -1.37
CA THR A 130 -6.20 -10.34 -0.65
C THR A 130 -6.02 -10.80 0.79
N TRP A 131 -4.79 -11.11 1.19
CA TRP A 131 -4.48 -11.53 2.54
C TRP A 131 -4.52 -10.36 3.53
N ARG A 132 -5.24 -10.55 4.64
CA ARG A 132 -5.35 -9.57 5.72
C ARG A 132 -4.08 -9.58 6.56
N MET A 133 -3.49 -8.41 6.77
CA MET A 133 -2.28 -8.31 7.59
C MET A 133 -2.59 -8.63 9.06
N LEU A 134 -1.68 -9.37 9.69
CA LEU A 134 -1.74 -9.72 11.11
C LEU A 134 -0.56 -9.13 11.86
N THR A 135 -0.77 -8.72 13.10
CA THR A 135 0.30 -8.39 14.04
C THR A 135 0.88 -9.65 14.70
N ASN A 136 2.02 -9.52 15.38
CA ASN A 136 2.65 -10.63 16.12
C ASN A 136 1.75 -11.18 17.24
N ASP A 137 0.87 -10.36 17.79
CA ASP A 137 -0.12 -10.75 18.80
C ASP A 137 -1.47 -11.18 18.19
N GLU A 138 -1.45 -11.68 16.95
CA GLU A 138 -2.60 -12.37 16.34
C GLU A 138 -3.84 -11.48 16.15
N CYS A 139 -3.65 -10.18 15.91
CA CYS A 139 -4.73 -9.25 15.59
C CYS A 139 -4.69 -8.83 14.12
N GLU A 140 -5.86 -8.75 13.47
CA GLU A 140 -5.99 -8.18 12.13
C GLU A 140 -5.67 -6.68 12.15
N VAL A 141 -4.92 -6.20 11.17
CA VAL A 141 -4.56 -4.79 11.04
C VAL A 141 -5.63 -4.06 10.23
N PHE A 142 -6.18 -3.01 10.83
CA PHE A 142 -7.15 -2.11 10.22
C PHE A 142 -6.60 -0.68 10.19
N THR A 143 -7.02 0.06 9.17
CA THR A 143 -6.80 1.50 9.05
C THR A 143 -8.10 2.21 9.37
N GLY A 144 -8.08 3.07 10.38
CA GLY A 144 -9.19 3.97 10.71
C GLY A 144 -8.95 5.38 10.18
N LEU A 145 -10.03 6.06 9.80
CA LEU A 145 -9.98 7.41 9.24
C LEU A 145 -10.75 8.38 10.14
N MET A 146 -10.04 9.33 10.73
CA MET A 146 -10.62 10.47 11.45
C MET A 146 -10.66 11.66 10.50
N LEU A 147 -11.74 11.75 9.72
CA LEU A 147 -11.96 12.89 8.81
C LEU A 147 -12.48 14.09 9.61
N VAL A 148 -11.80 15.23 9.47
CA VAL A 148 -12.12 16.47 10.16
C VAL A 148 -12.43 17.57 9.15
N ARG A 149 -13.40 18.42 9.49
CA ARG A 149 -13.64 19.69 8.80
C ARG A 149 -13.28 20.82 9.76
N ASN A 150 -12.46 21.77 9.29
CA ASN A 150 -12.05 22.94 10.08
C ASN A 150 -13.24 23.91 10.28
N PRO A 151 -13.24 24.74 11.33
CA PRO A 151 -14.26 25.77 11.48
C PRO A 151 -14.35 26.64 10.21
N ILE A 152 -15.57 26.96 9.81
CA ILE A 152 -15.90 27.93 8.74
C ILE A 152 -15.75 29.35 9.30
N TRP A 153 -16.26 29.58 10.51
CA TRP A 153 -16.16 30.87 11.19
C TRP A 153 -15.18 30.81 12.36
N ALA A 154 -14.42 31.88 12.53
CA ALA A 154 -13.63 32.09 13.73
C ALA A 154 -14.56 32.51 14.88
N LEU A 155 -14.57 31.74 15.97
CA LEU A 155 -15.25 32.13 17.19
C LEU A 155 -14.34 33.06 17.99
N GLY A 156 -14.73 34.32 18.15
CA GLY A 156 -14.07 35.28 19.03
C GLY A 156 -14.89 35.48 20.31
N HIS A 157 -14.24 35.46 21.47
CA HIS A 157 -14.89 35.90 22.71
C HIS A 157 -14.85 37.43 22.81
N ASP A 158 -15.90 38.06 23.36
CA ASP A 158 -15.96 39.52 23.53
C ASP A 158 -14.72 40.06 24.27
N LYS A 159 -14.22 39.32 25.26
CA LYS A 159 -13.00 39.67 26.00
C LYS A 159 -11.76 39.72 25.11
N ASP A 160 -11.63 38.80 24.17
CA ASP A 160 -10.49 38.76 23.24
C ASP A 160 -10.56 39.93 22.26
N VAL A 161 -11.77 40.27 21.80
CA VAL A 161 -12.02 41.43 20.94
C VAL A 161 -11.71 42.74 21.67
N GLU A 162 -12.19 42.89 22.91
CA GLU A 162 -11.88 44.08 23.72
C GLU A 162 -10.39 44.18 24.06
N TRP A 163 -9.74 43.06 24.35
CA TRP A 163 -8.29 43.02 24.56
C TRP A 163 -7.52 43.39 23.28
N ALA A 164 -7.93 42.90 22.12
CA ALA A 164 -7.34 43.27 20.83
C ALA A 164 -7.50 44.76 20.53
N LYS A 165 -8.70 45.33 20.78
CA LYS A 165 -8.96 46.78 20.67
C LYS A 165 -8.03 47.58 21.59
N LEU A 166 -7.89 47.17 22.85
CA LEU A 166 -7.03 47.85 23.82
C LEU A 166 -5.55 47.78 23.42
N ARG A 167 -5.09 46.60 22.98
CA ARG A 167 -3.73 46.40 22.50
C ARG A 167 -3.43 47.29 21.29
N PHE A 168 -4.32 47.31 20.30
CA PHE A 168 -4.18 48.16 19.12
C PHE A 168 -4.10 49.65 19.49
N ARG A 169 -5.01 50.15 20.34
CA ARG A 169 -4.99 51.53 20.84
C ARG A 169 -3.69 51.88 21.57
N THR A 170 -3.20 50.96 22.39
CA THR A 170 -1.95 51.13 23.15
C THR A 170 -0.75 51.20 22.21
N MET A 171 -0.63 50.24 21.29
CA MET A 171 0.46 50.23 20.30
C MET A 171 0.44 51.50 19.43
N ARG A 172 -0.74 51.95 19.01
CA ARG A 172 -0.90 53.20 18.25
C ARG A 172 -0.46 54.42 19.06
N LYS A 173 -0.89 54.53 20.31
CA LYS A 173 -0.53 55.65 21.21
C LYS A 173 0.98 55.75 21.43
N HIS A 174 1.67 54.63 21.48
CA HIS A 174 3.11 54.57 21.73
C HIS A 174 3.97 54.49 20.45
N GLY A 175 3.36 54.62 19.26
CA GLY A 175 4.11 54.56 17.99
C GLY A 175 4.76 53.20 17.71
N LEU A 176 4.21 52.12 18.28
CA LEU A 176 4.71 50.74 18.12
C LEU A 176 4.09 50.02 16.92
N LEU A 177 3.13 50.65 16.23
CA LEU A 177 2.62 50.16 14.96
C LEU A 177 3.54 50.62 13.85
N ALA A 178 3.97 49.69 12.99
CA ALA A 178 4.65 50.04 11.76
C ALA A 178 3.73 50.97 10.94
N LYS A 179 4.32 52.04 10.38
CA LYS A 179 3.60 52.87 9.42
C LYS A 179 3.49 52.09 8.13
N PHE A 180 2.28 52.05 7.57
CA PHE A 180 2.08 51.52 6.24
C PHE A 180 2.85 52.41 5.25
N ASP A 181 3.64 51.79 4.38
CA ASP A 181 4.32 52.48 3.31
C ASP A 181 3.35 52.60 2.14
N GLU A 182 2.83 53.80 1.92
CA GLU A 182 1.89 54.09 0.82
C GLU A 182 2.53 53.89 -0.57
N SER A 183 3.86 53.77 -0.65
CA SER A 183 4.56 53.44 -1.90
C SER A 183 4.53 51.95 -2.26
N PHE A 184 3.98 51.10 -1.38
CA PHE A 184 3.82 49.68 -1.65
C PHE A 184 2.64 49.48 -2.61
N GLU A 185 2.93 49.38 -3.90
CA GLU A 185 1.97 48.91 -4.90
C GLU A 185 1.75 47.41 -4.67
N TYR A 186 0.52 47.03 -4.38
CA TYR A 186 0.14 45.62 -4.41
C TYR A 186 0.13 45.18 -5.87
N GLU A 187 0.93 44.17 -6.21
CA GLU A 187 0.60 43.37 -7.37
C GLU A 187 -0.72 42.69 -7.03
N ASP A 188 -1.80 43.13 -7.67
CA ASP A 188 -3.03 42.36 -7.69
C ASP A 188 -2.67 41.03 -8.36
N ILE A 189 -2.43 40.02 -7.53
CA ILE A 189 -2.37 38.65 -7.99
C ILE A 189 -3.80 38.36 -8.42
N GLU A 190 -4.07 38.55 -9.72
CA GLU A 190 -5.24 37.98 -10.36
C GLU A 190 -5.11 36.47 -10.16
N ASP A 191 -5.78 35.94 -9.13
CA ASP A 191 -5.90 34.51 -8.94
C ASP A 191 -6.63 33.97 -10.18
N ASP A 192 -5.84 33.40 -11.10
CA ASP A 192 -6.20 32.78 -12.39
C ASP A 192 -7.15 31.56 -12.25
N ASP A 193 -7.95 31.48 -11.18
CA ASP A 193 -8.93 30.42 -10.96
C ASP A 193 -10.29 30.85 -11.56
N ASP A 194 -10.45 30.49 -12.84
CA ASP A 194 -11.66 30.46 -13.69
C ASP A 194 -12.82 29.59 -13.12
N ASP A 195 -12.95 29.44 -11.80
CA ASP A 195 -14.03 28.70 -11.17
C ASP A 195 -15.21 29.67 -10.94
N LEU A 196 -16.36 29.48 -11.58
CA LEU A 196 -17.59 30.30 -11.43
C LEU A 196 -18.01 30.56 -9.97
N THR A 197 -17.56 29.71 -9.05
CA THR A 197 -17.68 29.88 -7.60
C THR A 197 -16.99 31.18 -7.12
N SER A 198 -15.84 31.55 -7.68
CA SER A 198 -15.10 32.78 -7.38
C SER A 198 -15.89 34.04 -7.77
N THR A 199 -16.59 34.05 -8.90
CA THR A 199 -17.33 35.23 -9.36
C THR A 199 -18.50 35.60 -8.45
N ARG A 200 -19.20 34.59 -7.92
CA ARG A 200 -20.28 34.79 -6.94
C ARG A 200 -19.73 35.33 -5.62
N LEU A 201 -18.62 34.77 -5.15
CA LEU A 201 -17.98 35.19 -3.90
C LEU A 201 -17.44 36.62 -3.99
N LEU A 202 -16.74 36.96 -5.08
CA LEU A 202 -16.25 38.31 -5.34
C LEU A 202 -17.37 39.34 -5.33
N LYS A 203 -18.53 38.99 -5.89
CA LYS A 203 -19.70 39.88 -5.86
C LYS A 203 -20.23 40.07 -4.44
N LEU A 204 -20.30 39.00 -3.65
CA LEU A 204 -20.78 39.07 -2.26
C LEU A 204 -19.83 39.87 -1.38
N GLU A 205 -18.52 39.68 -1.54
CA GLU A 205 -17.49 40.46 -0.84
C GLU A 205 -17.59 41.94 -1.20
N LYS A 206 -17.70 42.26 -2.49
CA LYS A 206 -17.88 43.64 -2.96
C LYS A 206 -19.15 44.29 -2.42
N ASP A 207 -20.29 43.57 -2.46
CA ASP A 207 -21.55 44.11 -1.92
C ASP A 207 -21.46 44.33 -0.40
N LEU A 208 -20.73 43.48 0.34
CA LEU A 208 -20.47 43.65 1.77
C LEU A 208 -19.58 44.86 2.05
N ASP A 209 -18.49 45.04 1.30
CA ASP A 209 -17.56 46.18 1.43
C ASP A 209 -18.23 47.51 1.11
N GLU A 210 -19.15 47.51 0.14
CA GLU A 210 -19.97 48.67 -0.20
C GLU A 210 -21.11 48.92 0.80
N GLY A 211 -21.21 48.10 1.86
CA GLY A 211 -22.24 48.21 2.90
C GLY A 211 -23.66 47.96 2.39
N LYS A 212 -23.79 47.33 1.22
CA LYS A 212 -25.10 46.99 0.69
C LYS A 212 -25.69 45.88 1.56
N PRO A 213 -26.95 46.00 1.97
CA PRO A 213 -27.59 44.90 2.66
C PRO A 213 -27.64 43.73 1.70
N ILE A 214 -27.16 42.56 2.13
CA ILE A 214 -27.21 41.32 1.37
C ILE A 214 -28.68 40.81 1.35
N ARG A 215 -29.58 41.59 0.75
CA ARG A 215 -31.01 41.28 0.64
C ARG A 215 -31.20 40.21 -0.42
N GLY A 216 -31.91 39.13 -0.07
CA GLY A 216 -32.17 38.00 -0.97
C GLY A 216 -31.08 36.92 -0.94
N TYR A 217 -30.27 36.88 0.12
CA TYR A 217 -29.27 35.86 0.28
C TYR A 217 -29.87 34.54 0.75
N GLU A 218 -29.84 33.54 -0.13
CA GLU A 218 -30.12 32.15 0.25
C GLU A 218 -28.77 31.46 0.47
N PRO A 219 -28.52 30.95 1.70
CA PRO A 219 -27.35 30.12 1.97
C PRO A 219 -27.23 28.98 0.96
N VAL A 220 -26.00 28.69 0.55
CA VAL A 220 -25.76 27.59 -0.38
C VAL A 220 -25.58 26.31 0.43
N PRO A 221 -26.43 25.29 0.24
CA PRO A 221 -26.28 24.02 0.96
C PRO A 221 -24.89 23.44 0.75
N ASN A 222 -24.29 22.92 1.82
CA ASN A 222 -22.95 22.31 1.82
C ASN A 222 -21.78 23.23 1.43
N SER A 223 -21.97 24.55 1.30
CA SER A 223 -20.84 25.45 1.10
C SER A 223 -19.98 25.53 2.37
N LYS A 224 -18.67 25.69 2.17
CA LYS A 224 -17.69 25.96 3.23
C LYS A 224 -17.25 27.41 3.25
N HIS A 225 -17.71 28.21 2.30
CA HIS A 225 -17.41 29.62 2.29
C HIS A 225 -18.20 30.33 3.40
N TRP A 226 -17.53 31.15 4.19
CA TRP A 226 -18.11 31.77 5.38
C TRP A 226 -19.26 32.74 5.06
N LEU A 227 -19.29 33.30 3.85
CA LEU A 227 -20.44 34.05 3.36
C LEU A 227 -21.61 33.14 3.01
N GLU A 228 -21.38 31.94 2.47
CA GLU A 228 -22.41 31.05 1.87
C GLU A 228 -22.97 30.00 2.79
N ALA A 229 -22.20 29.57 3.78
CA ALA A 229 -22.69 28.64 4.77
C ALA A 229 -23.79 29.29 5.63
N ASP A 230 -24.82 28.51 5.96
CA ASP A 230 -25.86 28.94 6.88
C ASP A 230 -25.31 28.92 8.32
N PRO A 231 -25.23 30.05 9.02
CA PRO A 231 -24.75 30.10 10.41
C PRO A 231 -25.64 29.32 11.38
N ASP A 232 -26.93 29.14 11.05
CA ASP A 232 -27.91 28.47 11.88
C ASP A 232 -28.17 27.00 11.44
N GLU A 233 -27.30 26.46 10.58
CA GLU A 233 -27.39 25.07 10.10
C GLU A 233 -27.43 24.07 11.26
N ALA A 234 -28.58 23.40 11.38
CA ALA A 234 -28.87 22.45 12.44
C ALA A 234 -28.76 20.99 11.98
N ASP A 235 -28.72 20.72 10.67
CA ASP A 235 -28.63 19.36 10.12
C ASP A 235 -27.21 18.80 10.27
N PRO A 236 -26.97 17.76 11.09
CA PRO A 236 -25.65 17.17 11.25
C PRO A 236 -25.08 16.51 9.97
N HIS A 237 -25.89 16.32 8.93
CA HIS A 237 -25.41 15.79 7.64
C HIS A 237 -24.81 16.88 6.75
N SER A 238 -25.20 18.14 6.97
CA SER A 238 -24.70 19.28 6.22
C SER A 238 -23.24 19.59 6.56
N ILE A 239 -22.44 19.92 5.55
CA ILE A 239 -21.04 20.34 5.76
C ILE A 239 -20.98 21.64 6.60
N GLY A 240 -22.00 22.50 6.50
CA GLY A 240 -22.12 23.75 7.25
C GLY A 240 -22.39 23.57 8.75
N TYR A 241 -22.81 22.37 9.17
CA TYR A 241 -23.26 22.10 10.54
C TYR A 241 -22.27 22.53 11.62
N ALA A 242 -22.70 23.36 12.56
CA ALA A 242 -21.82 23.85 13.63
C ALA A 242 -20.51 24.46 13.09
N GLY A 243 -20.60 25.33 12.07
CA GLY A 243 -19.44 25.90 11.38
C GLY A 243 -18.46 26.67 12.27
N GLY A 244 -18.86 27.15 13.46
CA GLY A 244 -17.92 27.73 14.43
C GLY A 244 -17.00 26.70 15.12
N TYR A 245 -17.31 25.41 15.00
CA TYR A 245 -16.54 24.33 15.63
C TYR A 245 -15.83 23.47 14.60
N ARG A 246 -14.72 22.87 15.05
CA ARG A 246 -14.13 21.72 14.36
C ARG A 246 -15.04 20.51 14.55
N VAL A 247 -15.46 19.90 13.44
CA VAL A 247 -16.35 18.74 13.44
C VAL A 247 -15.64 17.52 12.86
N TRP A 248 -16.06 16.35 13.32
CA TRP A 248 -15.51 15.06 12.93
C TRP A 248 -16.59 14.22 12.26
N LEU A 249 -16.25 13.56 11.16
CA LEU A 249 -17.19 12.67 10.48
C LEU A 249 -17.28 11.35 11.26
N LEU A 250 -18.50 11.02 11.69
CA LEU A 250 -18.86 9.71 12.22
C LEU A 250 -19.79 8.99 11.25
N LEU A 251 -19.74 7.67 11.26
CA LEU A 251 -20.62 6.80 10.49
C LEU A 251 -21.32 5.83 11.43
N LYS A 252 -22.58 5.53 11.14
CA LYS A 252 -23.35 4.55 11.91
C LYS A 252 -23.20 3.17 11.26
N ASN A 253 -22.50 2.27 11.93
CA ASN A 253 -22.28 0.92 11.45
C ASN A 253 -23.60 0.14 11.44
N LYS A 254 -23.96 -0.44 10.29
CA LYS A 254 -25.22 -1.16 10.08
C LYS A 254 -25.36 -2.39 10.98
N ALA A 255 -24.29 -3.16 11.13
CA ALA A 255 -24.29 -4.41 11.87
C ALA A 255 -24.37 -4.19 13.38
N THR A 256 -23.68 -3.18 13.90
CA THR A 256 -23.60 -2.92 15.36
C THR A 256 -24.53 -1.81 15.83
N GLN A 257 -25.08 -1.01 14.91
CA GLN A 257 -25.84 0.22 15.17
C GLN A 257 -25.09 1.27 16.00
N LYS A 258 -23.76 1.12 16.14
CA LYS A 258 -22.90 2.06 16.85
C LYS A 258 -22.29 3.09 15.90
N TRP A 259 -22.11 4.30 16.40
CA TRP A 259 -21.37 5.34 15.70
C TRP A 259 -19.87 5.13 15.86
N GLU A 260 -19.14 5.24 14.76
CA GLU A 260 -17.70 5.05 14.74
C GLU A 260 -17.00 5.83 13.64
N PHE A 261 -15.69 5.93 13.76
CA PHE A 261 -14.86 6.38 12.65
C PHE A 261 -14.76 5.26 11.60
N PRO A 262 -14.85 5.58 10.30
CA PRO A 262 -14.70 4.59 9.25
C PRO A 262 -13.38 3.85 9.38
N SER A 263 -13.41 2.54 9.15
CA SER A 263 -12.21 1.72 9.09
C SER A 263 -12.26 0.69 7.96
N ALA A 264 -11.08 0.30 7.47
CA ALA A 264 -10.91 -0.75 6.47
C ALA A 264 -9.74 -1.68 6.84
N THR A 265 -9.83 -2.93 6.43
CA THR A 265 -8.76 -3.92 6.60
C THR A 265 -7.55 -3.55 5.75
N VAL A 266 -6.35 -3.74 6.29
CA VAL A 266 -5.09 -3.60 5.54
C VAL A 266 -4.72 -4.96 4.95
N PHE A 267 -4.55 -4.97 3.63
CA PHE A 267 -4.12 -6.16 2.89
C PHE A 267 -2.61 -6.16 2.63
N GLY A 268 -2.00 -7.33 2.51
CA GLY A 268 -0.54 -7.51 2.57
C GLY A 268 0.32 -6.76 1.55
N MET A 269 -0.26 -6.22 0.48
CA MET A 269 0.44 -5.39 -0.52
C MET A 269 0.09 -3.90 -0.41
N ASN A 270 -0.85 -3.52 0.45
CA ASN A 270 -1.32 -2.15 0.58
C ASN A 270 -0.65 -1.47 1.77
N SER A 271 -0.18 -0.25 1.56
CA SER A 271 0.25 0.62 2.66
C SER A 271 -0.97 1.21 3.38
N PHE A 272 -0.78 1.68 4.63
CA PHE A 272 -1.80 2.46 5.34
C PHE A 272 -2.30 3.65 4.51
N HIS A 273 -1.43 4.30 3.75
CA HIS A 273 -1.83 5.42 2.88
C HIS A 273 -2.76 4.96 1.75
N GLN A 274 -2.40 3.89 1.02
CA GLN A 274 -3.25 3.36 -0.04
C GLN A 274 -4.59 2.87 0.50
N THR A 275 -4.60 2.21 1.67
CA THR A 275 -5.85 1.76 2.30
C THR A 275 -6.75 2.94 2.68
N ARG A 276 -6.20 4.09 3.11
CA ARG A 276 -7.01 5.31 3.37
C ARG A 276 -7.63 5.88 2.11
N ILE A 277 -6.87 5.95 1.02
CA ILE A 277 -7.38 6.42 -0.27
C ILE A 277 -8.54 5.52 -0.71
N ASN A 278 -8.30 4.20 -0.74
CA ASN A 278 -9.32 3.23 -1.10
C ASN A 278 -10.54 3.31 -0.17
N LEU A 279 -10.35 3.55 1.13
CA LEU A 279 -11.45 3.70 2.09
C LEU A 279 -12.31 4.93 1.75
N VAL A 280 -11.71 6.07 1.43
CA VAL A 280 -12.44 7.29 1.03
C VAL A 280 -13.20 7.04 -0.28
N GLU A 281 -12.51 6.52 -1.30
CA GLU A 281 -13.11 6.25 -2.61
C GLU A 281 -14.25 5.22 -2.53
N ASN A 282 -14.09 4.16 -1.74
CA ASN A 282 -15.11 3.12 -1.60
C ASN A 282 -16.36 3.63 -0.85
N LEU A 283 -16.18 4.51 0.13
CA LEU A 283 -17.30 5.03 0.93
C LEU A 283 -18.02 6.19 0.26
N PHE A 284 -17.27 7.13 -0.33
CA PHE A 284 -17.80 8.42 -0.78
C PHE A 284 -17.62 8.67 -2.28
N GLY A 285 -17.01 7.75 -3.01
CA GLY A 285 -16.68 7.92 -4.43
C GLY A 285 -15.56 8.93 -4.67
N LYS A 286 -15.46 9.40 -5.91
CA LYS A 286 -14.41 10.35 -6.34
C LYS A 286 -14.73 11.82 -6.05
N ASN A 287 -15.94 12.09 -5.56
CA ASN A 287 -16.41 13.47 -5.35
C ASN A 287 -15.80 14.08 -4.09
N LEU A 288 -15.52 13.26 -3.07
CA LEU A 288 -14.94 13.72 -1.82
C LEU A 288 -13.41 13.81 -1.93
N LYS A 289 -12.87 15.01 -1.81
CA LYS A 289 -11.41 15.26 -1.75
C LYS A 289 -10.96 15.46 -0.31
N VAL A 290 -9.91 14.76 0.07
CA VAL A 290 -9.44 14.65 1.45
C VAL A 290 -7.91 14.80 1.50
N HIS A 291 -7.43 15.66 2.40
CA HIS A 291 -6.01 15.82 2.69
C HIS A 291 -5.55 14.86 3.79
N HIS A 292 -4.62 13.95 3.49
CA HIS A 292 -4.06 13.04 4.50
C HIS A 292 -2.84 13.66 5.20
N ILE A 293 -2.98 14.07 6.46
CA ILE A 293 -1.99 14.93 7.16
C ILE A 293 -0.67 14.20 7.43
N THR A 294 -0.71 12.98 7.96
CA THR A 294 0.49 12.30 8.47
C THR A 294 0.56 10.83 8.03
N PRO A 295 1.79 10.27 7.93
CA PRO A 295 1.99 8.83 7.78
C PRO A 295 1.93 8.06 9.10
N LYS A 296 1.85 8.76 10.24
CA LYS A 296 1.81 8.17 11.58
C LYS A 296 0.39 8.15 12.15
N PRO A 297 -0.08 7.04 12.75
CA PRO A 297 -1.38 6.98 13.38
C PRO A 297 -1.40 7.86 14.64
N PHE A 298 -2.54 8.47 14.93
CA PHE A 298 -2.76 9.30 16.13
C PHE A 298 -3.16 8.47 17.34
N ILE A 299 -3.92 7.39 17.11
CA ILE A 299 -4.36 6.46 18.15
C ILE A 299 -4.49 5.06 17.55
N VAL A 300 -4.31 4.05 18.40
CA VAL A 300 -4.56 2.65 18.07
C VAL A 300 -5.63 2.15 19.02
N ASP A 301 -6.72 1.62 18.47
CA ASP A 301 -7.76 0.93 19.23
C ASP A 301 -7.66 -0.57 19.00
N THR A 302 -7.93 -1.37 20.02
CA THR A 302 -7.85 -2.83 19.94
C THR A 302 -9.19 -3.40 20.36
N GLU A 303 -9.78 -4.21 19.48
CA GLU A 303 -11.07 -4.85 19.71
C GLU A 303 -10.91 -6.36 19.59
N ALA A 304 -11.29 -7.09 20.63
CA ALA A 304 -11.31 -8.55 20.60
C ALA A 304 -12.50 -9.04 19.75
N TYR A 305 -12.28 -10.12 19.02
CA TYR A 305 -13.39 -10.85 18.41
C TYR A 305 -14.11 -11.70 19.47
N PRO A 306 -15.43 -11.94 19.32
CA PRO A 306 -16.17 -12.78 20.26
C PRO A 306 -15.65 -14.22 20.25
N GLU A 307 -15.18 -14.69 19.10
CA GLU A 307 -14.61 -16.01 18.90
C GLU A 307 -13.28 -15.90 18.14
N VAL A 308 -12.35 -16.81 18.47
CA VAL A 308 -11.07 -16.89 17.76
C VAL A 308 -11.34 -17.42 16.36
N THR A 309 -10.98 -16.63 15.35
CA THR A 309 -11.13 -17.03 13.95
C THR A 309 -9.83 -17.59 13.41
N GLU A 310 -9.90 -18.55 12.49
CA GLU A 310 -8.72 -19.13 11.85
C GLU A 310 -8.54 -18.53 10.44
N ARG A 311 -7.30 -18.21 10.09
CA ARG A 311 -6.93 -17.62 8.80
C ARG A 311 -5.74 -18.32 8.20
N ASP A 312 -5.82 -18.64 6.92
CA ASP A 312 -4.68 -19.11 6.17
C ASP A 312 -3.68 -17.98 5.93
N ARG A 313 -2.41 -18.22 6.26
CA ARG A 313 -1.31 -17.33 5.89
C ARG A 313 -0.99 -17.52 4.40
N PRO A 314 -0.52 -16.47 3.71
CA PRO A 314 -0.06 -16.60 2.34
C PRO A 314 1.19 -17.46 2.36
N ILE A 315 1.23 -18.44 1.46
CA ILE A 315 2.43 -19.20 1.17
C ILE A 315 3.32 -18.29 0.33
N ASN A 316 4.55 -18.02 0.80
CA ASN A 316 5.50 -17.25 0.04
C ASN A 316 6.05 -18.08 -1.12
N PHE A 317 6.43 -17.42 -2.21
CA PHE A 317 7.02 -18.11 -3.36
C PHE A 317 8.29 -18.89 -2.97
N ASP A 318 9.07 -18.38 -2.02
CA ASP A 318 10.27 -19.06 -1.52
C ASP A 318 9.96 -20.39 -0.80
N GLU A 319 8.75 -20.54 -0.26
CA GLU A 319 8.30 -21.82 0.32
C GLU A 319 7.99 -22.84 -0.77
N ASP A 320 7.39 -22.41 -1.89
CA ASP A 320 7.18 -23.28 -3.06
C ASP A 320 8.54 -23.74 -3.64
N VAL A 321 9.52 -22.84 -3.66
CA VAL A 321 10.90 -23.15 -4.08
C VAL A 321 11.54 -24.12 -3.09
N TYR A 322 11.41 -23.88 -1.78
CA TYR A 322 11.91 -24.79 -0.75
C TYR A 322 11.35 -26.21 -0.94
N ASP A 323 10.02 -26.33 -1.08
CA ASP A 323 9.33 -27.61 -1.24
C ASP A 323 9.75 -28.34 -2.52
N LEU A 324 9.92 -27.60 -3.63
CA LEU A 324 10.46 -28.16 -4.87
C LEU A 324 11.83 -28.82 -4.64
N TYR A 325 12.74 -28.11 -3.99
CA TYR A 325 14.10 -28.59 -3.79
C TYR A 325 14.17 -29.70 -2.76
N PHE A 326 13.37 -29.62 -1.70
CA PHE A 326 13.28 -30.68 -0.71
C PHE A 326 12.78 -31.99 -1.34
N ASN A 327 11.74 -31.92 -2.18
CA ASN A 327 11.24 -33.09 -2.91
C ASN A 327 12.25 -33.61 -3.94
N ARG A 328 12.98 -32.70 -4.62
CA ARG A 328 14.08 -33.08 -5.52
C ARG A 328 15.16 -33.88 -4.77
N LEU A 329 15.54 -33.45 -3.57
CA LEU A 329 16.51 -34.16 -2.74
C LEU A 329 16.02 -35.51 -2.26
N LYS A 330 14.72 -35.64 -1.93
CA LYS A 330 14.11 -36.94 -1.60
C LYS A 330 14.22 -37.93 -2.76
N ILE A 331 14.05 -37.48 -4.01
CA ILE A 331 14.23 -38.32 -5.20
C ILE A 331 15.68 -38.75 -5.37
N LEU A 332 16.63 -37.81 -5.19
CA LEU A 332 18.07 -38.08 -5.37
C LEU A 332 18.62 -38.98 -4.25
N MET A 333 18.14 -38.79 -3.02
CA MET A 333 18.65 -39.43 -1.81
C MET A 333 17.51 -40.07 -0.98
N PRO A 334 16.82 -41.10 -1.49
CA PRO A 334 15.61 -41.63 -0.86
C PRO A 334 15.85 -42.33 0.49
N LYS A 335 17.10 -42.65 0.81
CA LYS A 335 17.50 -43.26 2.10
C LYS A 335 17.97 -42.22 3.13
N ALA A 336 18.12 -40.96 2.74
CA ALA A 336 18.55 -39.91 3.66
C ALA A 336 17.42 -39.55 4.63
N LYS A 337 17.77 -39.25 5.88
CA LYS A 337 16.81 -38.72 6.86
C LYS A 337 16.40 -37.31 6.46
N GLU A 338 15.16 -36.92 6.74
CA GLU A 338 14.67 -35.58 6.40
C GLU A 338 15.52 -34.47 7.02
N GLU A 339 15.98 -34.65 8.25
CA GLU A 339 16.86 -33.69 8.96
C GLU A 339 18.16 -33.41 8.19
N ASP A 340 18.76 -34.44 7.58
CA ASP A 340 20.00 -34.30 6.80
C ASP A 340 19.73 -33.54 5.50
N LEU A 341 18.56 -33.78 4.87
CA LEU A 341 18.14 -33.05 3.68
C LEU A 341 17.89 -31.57 4.00
N ILE A 342 17.26 -31.26 5.14
CA ILE A 342 17.04 -29.89 5.60
C ILE A 342 18.38 -29.19 5.84
N LYS A 343 19.32 -29.83 6.57
CA LYS A 343 20.67 -29.30 6.81
C LYS A 343 21.41 -29.05 5.49
N MET A 344 21.25 -29.93 4.51
CA MET A 344 21.88 -29.77 3.20
C MET A 344 21.26 -28.61 2.41
N LEU A 345 19.94 -28.42 2.44
CA LEU A 345 19.29 -27.26 1.82
C LEU A 345 19.79 -25.95 2.44
N GLN A 346 19.85 -25.91 3.76
CA GLN A 346 20.33 -24.74 4.48
C GLN A 346 21.82 -24.46 4.18
N LYS A 347 22.67 -25.48 4.23
CA LYS A 347 24.12 -25.31 3.99
C LYS A 347 24.46 -24.98 2.54
N LYS A 348 23.79 -25.62 1.57
CA LYS A 348 24.15 -25.50 0.14
C LYS A 348 23.44 -24.33 -0.54
N TYR A 349 22.20 -24.03 -0.17
CA TYR A 349 21.36 -23.05 -0.88
C TYR A 349 20.88 -21.89 0.01
N ASP A 350 21.23 -21.88 1.30
CA ASP A 350 20.74 -20.90 2.28
C ASP A 350 19.21 -20.84 2.37
N MET A 351 18.55 -21.98 2.14
CA MET A 351 17.10 -22.07 2.20
C MET A 351 16.66 -22.65 3.56
N LYS A 352 15.71 -21.98 4.21
CA LYS A 352 15.13 -22.40 5.48
C LYS A 352 13.65 -22.72 5.30
N LYS A 353 13.18 -23.77 5.97
CA LYS A 353 11.75 -24.10 6.03
C LYS A 353 11.04 -23.00 6.81
N ASN A 354 9.94 -22.47 6.28
CA ASN A 354 9.07 -21.62 7.06
C ASN A 354 8.36 -22.47 8.13
N LEU A 355 8.62 -22.18 9.40
CA LEU A 355 8.05 -22.90 10.53
C LEU A 355 6.71 -22.30 10.99
N ASP A 356 6.31 -21.16 10.44
CA ASP A 356 5.02 -20.55 10.77
C ASP A 356 3.87 -21.49 10.35
N PRO A 357 2.91 -21.74 11.26
CA PRO A 357 1.75 -22.56 10.93
C PRO A 357 0.99 -21.95 9.76
N LEU A 358 0.50 -22.80 8.85
CA LEU A 358 -0.29 -22.34 7.71
C LEU A 358 -1.57 -21.64 8.16
N ILE A 359 -2.16 -22.13 9.24
CA ILE A 359 -3.36 -21.55 9.85
C ILE A 359 -2.91 -20.75 11.07
N LYS A 360 -3.20 -19.44 11.06
CA LYS A 360 -3.01 -18.56 12.21
C LYS A 360 -4.34 -18.29 12.88
N LYS A 361 -4.33 -18.36 14.21
CA LYS A 361 -5.46 -17.94 15.04
C LYS A 361 -5.49 -16.41 15.07
N VAL A 362 -6.68 -15.83 15.02
CA VAL A 362 -6.92 -14.40 15.03
C VAL A 362 -7.87 -14.08 16.18
N LYS A 363 -7.36 -13.32 17.14
CA LYS A 363 -8.05 -13.01 18.40
C LYS A 363 -8.87 -11.72 18.35
N GLY A 364 -8.59 -10.84 17.38
CA GLY A 364 -9.22 -9.54 17.30
C GLY A 364 -8.66 -8.70 16.17
N ARG A 365 -8.89 -7.39 16.27
CA ARG A 365 -8.41 -6.38 15.32
C ARG A 365 -7.79 -5.19 16.03
N LYS A 366 -6.77 -4.61 15.39
CA LYS A 366 -6.12 -3.36 15.78
C LYS A 366 -6.38 -2.30 14.73
N ILE A 367 -7.04 -1.23 15.12
CA ILE A 367 -7.43 -0.14 14.23
C ILE A 367 -6.48 1.04 14.47
N PHE A 368 -5.66 1.32 13.47
CA PHE A 368 -4.72 2.45 13.47
C PHE A 368 -5.43 3.66 12.86
N TYR A 369 -5.78 4.65 13.69
CA TYR A 369 -6.54 5.82 13.25
C TYR A 369 -5.61 6.94 12.78
N PHE A 370 -5.90 7.47 11.59
CA PHE A 370 -5.18 8.57 10.99
C PHE A 370 -6.10 9.76 10.76
N ARG A 371 -5.58 10.97 11.00
CA ARG A 371 -6.31 12.21 10.76
C ARG A 371 -6.23 12.63 9.30
N SER A 372 -7.35 13.09 8.76
CA SER A 372 -7.41 13.69 7.42
C SER A 372 -8.35 14.89 7.43
N ILE A 373 -8.10 15.88 6.56
CA ILE A 373 -8.88 17.12 6.47
C ILE A 373 -9.78 17.06 5.24
N HIS A 374 -11.05 17.40 5.40
CA HIS A 374 -11.98 17.56 4.29
C HIS A 374 -11.60 18.79 3.44
N GLU A 375 -11.19 18.58 2.19
CA GLU A 375 -10.80 19.67 1.29
C GLU A 375 -11.99 20.15 0.45
N LYS A 376 -12.67 19.27 -0.28
CA LYS A 376 -13.75 19.63 -1.21
C LYS A 376 -14.76 18.48 -1.36
N GLY A 377 -15.95 18.79 -1.88
CA GLY A 377 -16.96 17.82 -2.28
C GLY A 377 -17.93 17.39 -1.19
N ASP A 378 -19.04 16.81 -1.61
CA ASP A 378 -20.16 16.38 -0.76
C ASP A 378 -19.90 15.02 -0.11
N ILE A 379 -20.50 14.82 1.07
CA ILE A 379 -20.60 13.49 1.67
C ILE A 379 -21.86 12.82 1.14
N LYS A 380 -21.68 11.89 0.21
CA LYS A 380 -22.72 10.98 -0.23
C LYS A 380 -22.18 9.57 -0.08
N LEU A 381 -22.80 8.77 0.78
CA LEU A 381 -22.43 7.37 0.93
C LEU A 381 -22.78 6.64 -0.37
N VAL A 382 -21.74 6.19 -1.09
CA VAL A 382 -21.87 5.40 -2.31
C VAL A 382 -22.09 3.93 -1.97
N ASN A 383 -21.45 3.47 -0.87
CA ASN A 383 -21.58 2.11 -0.38
C ASN A 383 -22.30 2.08 0.97
N ASN A 384 -23.59 1.70 0.92
CA ASN A 384 -24.47 1.57 2.09
C ASN A 384 -24.52 0.15 2.66
N ASP A 385 -23.59 -0.74 2.27
CA ASP A 385 -23.55 -2.12 2.76
C ASP A 385 -23.05 -2.18 4.20
N ILE A 386 -22.16 -1.26 4.58
CA ILE A 386 -21.46 -1.25 5.88
C ILE A 386 -22.04 -0.19 6.83
N TYR A 387 -22.38 0.99 6.30
CA TYR A 387 -22.85 2.12 7.09
C TYR A 387 -24.21 2.59 6.57
N ASP A 388 -25.14 2.85 7.48
CA ASP A 388 -26.50 3.28 7.14
C ASP A 388 -26.65 4.80 7.21
N ASP A 389 -25.79 5.48 7.97
CA ASP A 389 -25.95 6.90 8.30
C ASP A 389 -24.58 7.58 8.55
N TYR A 390 -24.53 8.91 8.47
CA TYR A 390 -23.33 9.70 8.75
C TYR A 390 -23.67 11.00 9.47
N ALA A 391 -22.72 11.56 10.23
CA ALA A 391 -22.92 12.84 10.90
C ALA A 391 -21.60 13.57 11.09
N TRP A 392 -21.62 14.88 10.90
CA TRP A 392 -20.58 15.78 11.38
C TRP A 392 -20.83 16.10 12.84
N VAL A 393 -19.87 15.78 13.70
CA VAL A 393 -20.05 15.90 15.15
C VAL A 393 -18.94 16.77 15.76
N PRO A 394 -19.28 17.91 16.39
CA PRO A 394 -18.29 18.68 17.13
C PRO A 394 -17.89 17.94 18.40
N LYS A 395 -16.65 18.18 18.86
CA LYS A 395 -16.07 17.55 20.05
C LYS A 395 -17.02 17.57 21.27
N VAL A 396 -17.74 18.69 21.48
CA VAL A 396 -18.65 18.91 22.60
C VAL A 396 -19.92 18.04 22.56
N LYS A 397 -20.32 17.52 21.39
CA LYS A 397 -21.49 16.64 21.21
C LYS A 397 -21.10 15.16 21.06
N LEU A 398 -19.81 14.83 21.05
CA LEU A 398 -19.32 13.48 20.75
C LEU A 398 -19.81 12.42 21.75
N SER A 399 -20.04 12.79 23.01
CA SER A 399 -20.58 11.89 24.06
C SER A 399 -22.00 11.40 23.79
N LYS A 400 -22.74 12.01 22.84
CA LYS A 400 -24.05 11.51 22.39
C LYS A 400 -23.94 10.34 21.42
N TYR A 401 -22.79 10.20 20.75
CA TYR A 401 -22.57 9.24 19.67
C TYR A 401 -21.71 8.06 20.13
N PHE A 402 -20.70 8.32 20.97
CA PHE A 402 -19.82 7.30 21.52
C PHE A 402 -20.28 6.85 22.90
N ASP A 403 -20.02 5.58 23.21
CA ASP A 403 -20.04 5.11 24.58
C ASP A 403 -18.91 5.78 25.38
N LYS A 404 -19.02 5.72 26.72
CA LYS A 404 -18.09 6.43 27.62
C LYS A 404 -16.64 6.00 27.38
N GLU A 405 -16.40 4.70 27.23
CA GLU A 405 -15.04 4.17 27.02
C GLU A 405 -14.42 4.69 25.71
N ARG A 406 -15.16 4.64 24.59
CA ARG A 406 -14.67 5.15 23.31
C ARG A 406 -14.54 6.66 23.34
N TYR A 407 -15.48 7.38 23.96
CA TYR A 407 -15.38 8.82 24.16
C TYR A 407 -14.08 9.20 24.89
N ASP A 408 -13.78 8.58 26.02
CA ASP A 408 -12.59 8.87 26.82
C ASP A 408 -11.28 8.60 26.07
N LYS A 409 -11.25 7.58 25.20
CA LYS A 409 -10.11 7.29 24.31
C LYS A 409 -9.91 8.38 23.26
N PHE A 410 -10.96 8.72 22.51
CA PHE A 410 -10.85 9.61 21.35
C PHE A 410 -10.77 11.10 21.72
N ILE A 411 -11.39 11.51 22.84
CA ILE A 411 -11.45 12.91 23.22
C ILE A 411 -10.07 13.54 23.44
N GLN A 412 -9.11 12.75 23.91
CA GLN A 412 -7.74 13.17 24.21
C GLN A 412 -6.97 13.53 22.93
N VAL A 413 -7.14 12.75 21.87
CA VAL A 413 -6.43 12.93 20.60
C VAL A 413 -7.07 13.99 19.71
N MET A 414 -8.36 14.27 19.88
CA MET A 414 -9.06 15.33 19.14
C MET A 414 -8.67 16.76 19.54
N THR A 415 -8.10 16.92 20.74
CA THR A 415 -7.68 18.21 21.29
C THR A 415 -6.29 18.67 20.86
N ARG A 416 -5.45 17.77 20.38
CA ARG A 416 -4.06 18.10 20.06
C ARG A 416 -3.97 18.58 18.61
N HIS A 417 -3.38 19.76 18.45
CA HIS A 417 -3.12 20.55 17.22
C HIS A 417 -4.25 21.51 16.81
#